data_AF-A0A955VX73-F1
#
_entry.id   AF-A0A955VX73-F1
#
_cell.length_a   1.000
_cell.length_b   1.000
_cell.length_c   1.000
_cell.angle_alpha   90.00
_cell.angle_beta   90.00
_cell.angle_gamma   90.00
#
_symmetry.space_group_name_H-M   'P 1'
#
loop_
_entity.id
_entity.type
_entity.pdbx_description
1 polymer ?
#
loop_
_entity_poly.entity_id
_entity_poly.type
_entity_poly.pdbx_seq_one_letter_code
_entity_poly.pdbx_strand_id
1 'polypeptide(L)' 'MSFINYSSREINCKIVYYGPGLCGKTTNLQYIYAKTNPEAKGKMISLETETERTLFFDFLPLSLGEIRGFKT' A
#
# COMPACT_ATOMS: atom_id res chain seq x y z
N MET A 1 10.62 1.04 -4.73
CA MET A 1 11.04 1.11 -6.16
C MET A 1 9.78 1.36 -6.98
N SER A 2 9.84 2.28 -7.95
CA SER A 2 8.72 2.61 -8.84
C SER A 2 8.78 1.75 -10.10
N PHE A 3 7.64 1.22 -10.52
CA PHE A 3 7.48 0.50 -11.78
C PHE A 3 6.58 1.33 -12.71
N ILE A 4 7.09 1.68 -13.89
CA ILE A 4 6.37 2.50 -14.87
C ILE A 4 5.94 1.60 -16.02
N ASN A 5 4.63 1.41 -16.16
CA ASN A 5 4.03 0.73 -17.29
C ASN A 5 3.62 1.77 -18.34
N TYR A 6 4.38 1.88 -19.42
CA TYR A 6 4.09 2.81 -20.51
C TYR A 6 2.90 2.38 -21.38
N SER A 7 2.61 1.08 -21.45
CA SER A 7 1.49 0.57 -22.25
C SER A 7 0.14 0.90 -21.61
N SER A 8 0.02 0.74 -20.28
CA SER A 8 -1.19 1.12 -19.53
C SER A 8 -1.16 2.57 -19.04
N ARG A 9 -0.03 3.27 -19.19
CA ARG A 9 0.26 4.58 -18.61
C ARG A 9 0.01 4.60 -17.09
N GLU A 10 0.64 3.66 -16.39
CA GLU A 10 0.52 3.53 -14.93
C GLU A 10 1.89 3.59 -14.25
N ILE A 11 1.97 4.30 -13.12
CA ILE A 11 3.16 4.34 -12.27
C ILE A 11 2.82 3.70 -10.94
N ASN A 12 3.42 2.54 -10.66
CA ASN A 12 3.21 1.81 -9.43
C ASN A 12 4.37 2.04 -8.46
N CYS A 13 4.09 2.60 -7.29
CA CYS A 13 5.10 2.83 -6.25
C CYS A 13 4.87 1.89 -5.07
N LYS A 14 5.91 1.13 -4.68
CA LYS A 14 5.87 0.29 -3.48
C LYS A 14 6.65 0.94 -2.34
N ILE A 15 5.93 1.26 -1.26
CA ILE A 15 6.48 1.73 0.02
C ILE A 15 6.39 0.57 1.02
N VAL A 16 7.47 0.33 1.76
CA VAL A 16 7.54 -0.75 2.75
C VAL A 16 7.85 -0.13 4.11
N TYR A 17 6.93 -0.32 5.05
CA TYR A 17 7.17 -0.03 6.46
C TYR A 17 7.95 -1.19 7.07
N TYR A 18 9.20 -0.94 7.46
CA TYR A 18 10.08 -1.95 8.04
C TYR A 18 10.44 -1.59 9.49
N GLY A 19 10.60 -2.61 10.33
CA GLY A 19 10.95 -2.44 11.75
C GLY A 19 10.54 -3.63 12.62
N PRO A 20 10.97 -3.66 13.89
CA PRO A 20 10.70 -4.76 14.81
C PRO A 20 9.20 -4.92 15.10
N GLY A 21 8.80 -6.05 15.69
CA GLY A 21 7.43 -6.27 16.15
C GLY A 21 6.95 -5.13 17.06
N LEU A 22 5.65 -4.81 17.01
CA LEU A 22 5.00 -3.78 17.84
C LEU A 22 5.51 -2.34 17.68
N CYS A 23 6.39 -2.05 16.71
CA CYS A 23 6.90 -0.70 16.47
C CYS A 23 5.91 0.26 15.76
N GLY A 24 4.63 -0.10 15.66
CA GLY A 24 3.57 0.77 15.10
C GLY A 24 3.40 0.78 13.57
N LYS A 25 3.97 -0.18 12.84
CA LYS A 25 3.81 -0.28 11.36
C LYS A 25 2.35 -0.32 10.93
N THR A 26 1.59 -1.26 11.49
CA THR A 26 0.15 -1.44 11.23
C THR A 26 -0.65 -0.19 11.60
N THR A 27 -0.36 0.42 12.76
CA THR A 27 -1.00 1.66 13.20
C THR A 27 -0.78 2.80 12.20
N ASN A 28 0.41 2.89 11.59
CA ASN A 28 0.69 3.91 10.59
C ASN A 28 -0.17 3.72 9.32
N LEU A 29 -0.25 2.49 8.81
CA LEU A 29 -1.09 2.16 7.65
C LEU A 29 -2.58 2.38 7.93
N GLN A 30 -3.06 2.03 9.13
CA GLN A 30 -4.43 2.29 9.57
C GLN A 30 -4.75 3.79 9.62
N TYR A 31 -3.82 4.60 10.15
CA TYR A 31 -3.99 6.05 10.20
C TYR A 31 -4.08 6.66 8.79
N ILE A 32 -3.16 6.28 7.89
CA ILE A 32 -3.17 6.73 6.50
C ILE A 32 -4.47 6.30 5.81
N TYR A 33 -4.87 5.04 5.96
CA TYR A 33 -6.12 4.54 5.40
C TYR A 33 -7.34 5.34 5.89
N ALA A 34 -7.44 5.60 7.19
CA ALA A 34 -8.55 6.35 7.77
C ALA A 34 -8.63 7.80 7.25
N LYS A 35 -7.48 8.42 6.96
CA LYS A 35 -7.39 9.81 6.47
C LYS A 35 -7.40 9.95 4.95
N THR A 36 -7.29 8.85 4.21
CA THR A 36 -7.33 8.89 2.74
C THR A 36 -8.77 8.93 2.23
N ASN A 37 -9.00 9.68 1.14
CA ASN A 37 -10.28 9.74 0.43
C ASN A 37 -10.77 8.30 0.09
N PRO A 38 -12.01 7.92 0.46
CA PRO A 38 -12.59 6.62 0.12
C PRO A 38 -12.50 6.23 -1.36
N GLU A 39 -12.60 7.18 -2.28
CA GLU A 39 -12.51 6.90 -3.73
C GLU A 39 -11.08 6.62 -4.20
N ALA A 40 -10.08 7.06 -3.42
CA ALA A 40 -8.66 6.95 -3.73
C ALA A 40 -7.97 5.76 -3.05
N LYS A 41 -8.68 5.01 -2.19
CA LYS A 41 -8.11 3.88 -1.45
C LYS A 41 -8.86 2.60 -1.77
N GLY A 42 -8.12 1.53 -2.07
CA GLY A 42 -8.70 0.19 -2.14
C GLY A 42 -8.89 -0.42 -0.76
N LYS A 43 -9.36 -1.66 -0.70
CA LYS A 43 -9.52 -2.39 0.56
C LYS A 43 -8.14 -2.64 1.19
N MET A 44 -8.00 -2.40 2.50
CA MET A 44 -6.84 -2.85 3.25
C MET A 44 -6.84 -4.38 3.33
N ILE A 45 -5.74 -5.00 2.95
CA ILE A 45 -5.58 -6.46 2.95
C ILE A 45 -4.53 -6.83 3.98
N SER A 46 -4.90 -7.64 4.95
CA SER A 46 -3.98 -8.23 5.93
C SER A 46 -3.84 -9.71 5.60
N LEU A 47 -2.62 -10.16 5.33
CA LEU A 47 -2.29 -11.56 5.10
C LEU A 47 -1.79 -12.16 6.41
N GLU A 48 -2.55 -13.11 6.97
CA GLU A 48 -2.19 -13.89 8.14
C GLU A 48 -2.03 -15.34 7.67
N THR A 49 -0.78 -15.83 7.57
CA THR A 49 -0.52 -17.24 7.21
C THR A 49 -0.39 -18.06 8.50
N GLU A 50 -1.27 -19.05 8.68
CA GLU A 50 -1.30 -19.92 9.86
C GLU A 50 -0.08 -20.84 9.98
N THR A 51 0.70 -21.01 8.92
CA THR A 51 1.82 -21.95 8.86
C THR A 51 3.18 -21.23 8.95
N GLU A 52 3.70 -21.18 10.18
CA GLU A 52 5.12 -21.11 10.59
C GLU A 52 6.02 -19.95 10.10
N ARG A 53 5.52 -19.02 9.27
CA ARG A 53 6.19 -17.73 9.06
C ARG A 53 5.20 -16.61 9.26
N THR A 54 5.40 -15.91 10.37
CA THR A 54 4.66 -14.74 10.86
C THR A 54 4.82 -13.54 9.91
N LEU A 55 4.37 -13.69 8.66
CA LEU A 55 4.38 -12.64 7.64
C LEU A 55 3.11 -11.81 7.78
N PHE A 56 3.04 -11.00 8.83
CA PHE A 56 2.03 -9.95 8.93
C PHE A 56 2.38 -8.85 7.94
N PHE A 57 1.62 -8.79 6.84
CA PHE A 57 1.68 -7.69 5.90
C PHE A 57 0.32 -7.05 5.76
N ASP A 58 0.26 -5.77 6.07
CA ASP A 58 -0.84 -4.90 5.72
C ASP A 58 -0.53 -4.25 4.37
N PHE A 59 -1.40 -4.48 3.39
CA PHE A 59 -1.32 -3.86 2.08
C PHE A 59 -2.37 -2.77 1.96
N LEU A 60 -1.92 -1.58 1.59
CA LEU A 60 -2.77 -0.41 1.37
C LEU A 60 -2.59 0.07 -0.08
N PRO A 61 -3.46 -0.36 -1.01
CA PRO A 61 -3.46 0.16 -2.38
C PRO A 61 -4.05 1.57 -2.38
N LEU A 62 -3.29 2.53 -2.90
CA LEU A 62 -3.70 3.92 -3.06
C LEU A 62 -3.59 4.32 -4.53
N SER A 63 -4.57 5.08 -5.00
CA SER A 63 -4.58 5.76 -6.29
C SER A 63 -4.53 7.25 -6.03
N LEU A 64 -3.49 7.93 -6.51
CA LEU A 64 -3.26 9.36 -6.27
C LEU A 64 -3.76 10.25 -7.41
N GLY A 65 -4.28 9.65 -8.49
CA GLY A 65 -4.84 10.35 -9.64
C GLY A 65 -3.94 10.28 -10.88
N GLU A 66 -3.97 11.33 -11.70
CA GLU A 66 -3.24 11.39 -12.97
C GLU A 66 -2.12 12.44 -12.93
N ILE A 67 -0.91 12.02 -13.27
CA ILE A 67 0.26 12.89 -13.37
C ILE A 67 0.82 12.78 -14.79
N ARG A 68 0.79 13.89 -15.54
CA ARG A 68 1.35 13.98 -16.91
C ARG A 68 0.88 12.86 -17.86
N GLY A 69 -0.39 12.46 -17.77
CA GLY A 69 -0.93 11.40 -18.62
C GLY A 69 -0.81 9.99 -18.05
N PHE A 70 -0.21 9.82 -16.86
CA PHE A 70 -0.06 8.53 -16.19
C PHE A 70 -0.94 8.46 -14.95
N LYS A 71 -1.67 7.35 -14.79
CA LYS A 71 -2.35 7.00 -13.55
C LYS A 71 -1.31 6.56 -12.51
N THR A 72 -1.52 6.95 -11.26
CA THR A 72 -0.61 6.65 -10.14
C THR A 72 -1.34 6.03 -8.97
#